data_AF-A0A7T6Z826-F1
#
_entry.id   AF-A0A7T6Z826-F1
#
_cell.length_a   1.000
_cell.length_b   1.000
_cell.length_c   1.000
_cell.angle_alpha   90.00
_cell.angle_beta   90.00
_cell.angle_gamma   90.00
#
_symmetry.space_group_name_H-M   'P 1'
#
loop_
_entity.id
_entity.type
_entity.pdbx_description
1 polymer ?
#
loop_
_entity_poly.entity_id
_entity_poly.type
_entity_poly.pdbx_seq_one_letter_code
_entity_poly.pdbx_strand_id
1 'polypeptide(L)'
;MKHLQRLVSKKKKGSSRRKKAVQLLAKQHERVANKRRDAAHKTSRQLVNHYHTIVFEDLNIQGMVKNHRLAKSITDAAWRQLIKFTTYKAEKCD
;
A
#
# COMPACT_ATOMS: atom_id res chain seq x y z
N MET A 1 -8.05 11.85 -0.01
CA MET A 1 -9.02 10.75 -0.24
C MET A 1 -10.40 11.04 0.31
N LYS A 2 -10.54 11.53 1.57
CA LYS A 2 -11.84 11.89 2.18
C LYS A 2 -12.74 12.77 1.29
N HIS A 3 -12.17 13.78 0.63
CA HIS A 3 -12.91 14.63 -0.30
C HIS A 3 -13.51 13.86 -1.49
N LEU A 4 -12.71 13.02 -2.18
CA LEU A 4 -13.19 12.21 -3.31
C LEU A 4 -14.25 11.18 -2.87
N GLN A 5 -14.08 10.56 -1.71
CA GLN A 5 -15.09 9.68 -1.12
C GLN A 5 -16.40 10.43 -0.85
N ARG A 6 -16.34 11.65 -0.29
CA ARG A 6 -17.50 12.52 -0.08
C ARG A 6 -18.17 12.93 -1.40
N LEU A 7 -17.40 13.26 -2.43
CA LEU A 7 -17.91 13.56 -3.76
C LEU A 7 -18.67 12.38 -4.38
N VAL A 8 -18.15 11.16 -4.23
CA VAL A 8 -18.86 9.95 -4.65
C VAL A 8 -20.16 9.82 -3.84
N SER A 9 -20.08 9.89 -2.51
CA SER A 9 -21.25 9.72 -1.62
C SER A 9 -22.40 10.67 -1.94
N LYS A 10 -22.11 11.94 -2.23
CA LYS A 10 -23.11 12.98 -2.52
C LYS A 10 -23.83 12.80 -3.86
N LYS A 11 -23.32 11.97 -4.79
CA LYS A 11 -23.91 11.82 -6.13
C LYS A 11 -24.89 10.65 -6.20
N LYS A 12 -26.04 10.87 -6.87
CA LYS A 12 -27.11 9.87 -7.08
C LYS A 12 -26.53 8.56 -7.62
N LYS A 13 -26.89 7.44 -6.99
CA LYS A 13 -26.53 6.09 -7.44
C LYS A 13 -26.99 5.87 -8.89
N GLY A 14 -26.20 5.18 -9.70
CA GLY A 14 -26.47 4.96 -11.13
C GLY A 14 -26.18 6.14 -12.07
N SER A 15 -26.10 7.39 -11.56
CA SER A 15 -25.89 8.56 -12.42
C SER A 15 -24.52 8.57 -13.12
N SER A 16 -24.46 9.11 -14.33
CA SER A 16 -23.19 9.29 -15.08
C SER A 16 -22.17 10.13 -14.30
N ARG A 17 -22.63 11.18 -13.61
CA ARG A 17 -21.78 12.01 -12.73
C ARG A 17 -21.15 11.20 -11.60
N ARG A 18 -21.87 10.22 -11.02
CA ARG A 18 -21.32 9.33 -9.99
C ARG A 18 -20.26 8.41 -10.58
N LYS A 19 -20.50 7.81 -11.76
CA LYS A 19 -19.52 6.96 -12.45
C LYS A 19 -18.18 7.69 -12.64
N LYS A 20 -18.21 8.94 -13.11
CA LYS A 20 -17.01 9.80 -13.24
C LYS A 20 -16.29 10.02 -11.90
N ALA A 21 -17.02 10.29 -10.82
CA ALA A 21 -16.43 10.47 -9.49
C ALA A 21 -15.79 9.19 -8.94
N VAL A 22 -16.40 8.02 -9.19
CA VAL A 22 -15.83 6.71 -8.81
C VAL A 22 -14.53 6.45 -9.56
N GLN A 23 -14.48 6.75 -10.86
CA GLN A 23 -13.25 6.64 -11.65
C GLN A 23 -12.12 7.52 -11.10
N LEU A 24 -12.42 8.77 -10.72
CA LEU A 24 -11.43 9.66 -10.10
C LEU A 24 -10.92 9.11 -8.75
N LEU A 25 -11.82 8.58 -7.93
CA LEU A 25 -11.44 7.93 -6.67
C LEU A 25 -10.54 6.72 -6.93
N ALA A 26 -10.91 5.85 -7.89
CA ALA A 26 -10.13 4.68 -8.26
C ALA A 26 -8.72 5.06 -8.73
N LYS A 27 -8.57 6.05 -9.62
CA LYS A 27 -7.27 6.56 -10.07
C LYS A 27 -6.41 7.05 -8.90
N GLN A 28 -7.01 7.71 -7.92
CA GLN A 28 -6.28 8.15 -6.73
C GLN A 28 -5.81 6.97 -5.86
N HIS A 29 -6.66 5.96 -5.67
CA HIS A 29 -6.29 4.72 -4.97
C HIS A 29 -5.15 3.99 -5.69
N GLU A 30 -5.24 3.87 -7.01
CA GLU A 30 -4.22 3.28 -7.85
C GLU A 30 -2.88 4.02 -7.73
N ARG A 31 -2.89 5.35 -7.81
CA ARG A 31 -1.68 6.17 -7.65
C ARG A 31 -1.00 5.93 -6.29
N VAL A 32 -1.78 5.87 -5.20
CA VAL A 32 -1.24 5.58 -3.86
C VAL A 32 -0.70 4.15 -3.79
N ALA A 33 -1.41 3.17 -4.34
CA ALA A 33 -0.95 1.78 -4.38
C ALA A 33 0.35 1.63 -5.18
N ASN A 34 0.46 2.29 -6.33
CA ASN A 34 1.67 2.25 -7.17
C ASN A 34 2.86 2.91 -6.46
N LYS A 35 2.67 4.04 -5.78
CA LYS A 35 3.73 4.66 -4.97
C LYS A 35 4.25 3.75 -3.86
N ARG A 36 3.33 3.09 -3.13
CA ARG A 36 3.71 2.13 -2.08
C ARG A 36 4.48 0.95 -2.64
N ARG A 37 4.04 0.41 -3.78
CA ARG A 37 4.70 -0.70 -4.48
C ARG A 37 6.11 -0.32 -4.95
N ASP A 38 6.25 0.87 -5.55
CA ASP A 38 7.54 1.39 -6.01
C ASP A 38 8.53 1.58 -4.84
N ALA A 39 8.07 2.22 -3.76
CA ALA A 39 8.88 2.37 -2.55
C ALA A 39 9.32 1.00 -2.00
N ALA A 40 8.40 0.06 -1.82
CA ALA A 40 8.71 -1.28 -1.34
C ALA A 40 9.71 -2.02 -2.25
N HIS A 41 9.59 -1.90 -3.57
CA HIS A 41 10.56 -2.49 -4.50
C HIS A 41 11.94 -1.85 -4.38
N LYS A 42 12.03 -0.52 -4.29
CA LYS A 42 13.32 0.17 -4.17
C LYS A 42 14.01 -0.18 -2.86
N THR A 43 13.29 -0.09 -1.75
CA THR A 43 13.79 -0.46 -0.42
C THR A 43 14.21 -1.92 -0.36
N SER A 44 13.40 -2.85 -0.88
CA SER A 44 13.78 -4.27 -0.85
C SER A 44 15.03 -4.58 -1.68
N ARG A 45 15.21 -3.90 -2.82
CA ARG A 45 16.44 -4.04 -3.61
C ARG A 45 17.65 -3.45 -2.89
N GLN A 46 17.50 -2.30 -2.25
CA GLN A 46 18.57 -1.71 -1.44
C GLN A 46 19.00 -2.66 -0.32
N LEU A 47 18.04 -3.24 0.41
CA LEU A 47 18.32 -4.18 1.48
C LEU A 47 19.11 -5.40 0.98
N VAL A 48 18.60 -6.12 -0.02
CA VAL A 48 19.25 -7.34 -0.56
C VAL A 48 20.64 -7.05 -1.12
N ASN A 49 20.84 -5.88 -1.73
CA ASN A 49 22.15 -5.54 -2.30
C ASN A 49 23.21 -5.18 -1.26
N HIS A 50 22.82 -4.72 -0.06
CA HIS A 50 23.77 -4.19 0.95
C HIS A 50 24.01 -5.17 2.10
N TYR A 51 23.05 -6.05 2.39
CA TYR A 51 23.10 -6.92 3.56
C TYR A 51 23.04 -8.38 3.14
N HIS A 52 23.98 -9.17 3.65
CA HIS A 52 24.03 -10.61 3.41
C HIS A 52 22.99 -11.38 4.23
N THR A 53 22.58 -10.81 5.37
CA THR A 53 21.54 -11.39 6.24
C THR A 53 20.52 -10.32 6.57
N ILE A 54 19.24 -10.62 6.34
CA ILE A 54 18.12 -9.73 6.60
C ILE A 54 17.11 -10.47 7.45
N VAL A 55 16.74 -9.90 8.60
CA VAL A 55 15.75 -10.47 9.52
C VAL A 55 14.59 -9.50 9.63
N PHE A 56 13.36 -10.02 9.58
CA PHE A 56 12.15 -9.26 9.85
C PHE A 56 11.52 -9.75 11.15
N GLU A 57 11.09 -8.82 12.00
CA GLU A 57 10.29 -9.16 13.17
C GLU A 57 8.94 -9.76 12.75
N ASP A 58 8.54 -10.86 13.40
CA ASP A 58 7.22 -11.47 13.20
C ASP A 58 6.14 -10.70 13.96
N LEU A 59 5.73 -9.57 13.40
CA LEU A 59 4.67 -8.73 13.94
C LEU A 59 3.30 -9.21 13.44
N ASN A 60 2.30 -9.18 14.33
CA ASN A 60 0.90 -9.32 13.93
C ASN A 60 0.39 -8.04 13.23
N ILE A 61 0.88 -7.79 12.02
CA ILE A 61 0.54 -6.59 11.21
C ILE A 61 -0.97 -6.52 10.98
N GLN A 62 -1.65 -7.67 10.83
CA GLN A 62 -3.11 -7.71 10.66
C GLN A 62 -3.82 -7.17 11.91
N GLY A 63 -3.39 -7.59 13.10
CA GLY A 63 -3.88 -7.06 14.37
C GLY A 63 -3.58 -5.58 14.54
N MET A 64 -2.36 -5.13 14.20
CA MET A 64 -1.96 -3.73 14.36
C MET A 64 -2.78 -2.79 13.47
N VAL A 65 -3.16 -3.21 12.26
CA VAL A 65 -4.00 -2.42 11.35
C VAL A 65 -5.44 -2.26 11.88
N LYS A 66 -5.89 -3.07 12.84
CA LYS A 66 -7.19 -2.88 13.50
C LYS A 66 -7.19 -1.64 14.41
N ASN A 67 -6.03 -1.18 14.89
CA ASN A 67 -5.93 0.06 15.64
C ASN A 67 -6.06 1.26 14.69
N HIS A 68 -7.21 1.93 14.68
CA HIS A 68 -7.49 3.06 13.78
C HIS A 68 -6.48 4.22 13.86
N ARG A 69 -5.76 4.40 14.96
CA ARG A 69 -4.72 5.44 15.11
C ARG A 69 -3.46 5.09 14.31
N LEU A 70 -3.14 3.80 14.21
CA LEU A 70 -1.93 3.29 13.54
C LEU A 70 -2.21 2.73 12.14
N ALA A 71 -3.44 2.31 11.87
CA ALA A 71 -3.86 1.61 10.66
C ALA A 71 -3.38 2.30 9.40
N LYS A 72 -3.57 3.62 9.31
CA LYS A 72 -3.17 4.40 8.15
C LYS A 72 -1.65 4.36 7.96
N SER A 73 -0.89 4.68 9.00
CA SER A 73 0.58 4.75 8.92
C SER A 73 1.19 3.39 8.56
N ILE A 74 0.69 2.30 9.16
CA ILE A 74 1.15 0.94 8.87
C ILE A 74 0.82 0.55 7.42
N THR A 75 -0.41 0.84 6.96
CA THR A 75 -0.83 0.51 5.60
C THR A 75 -0.12 1.37 4.56
N ASP A 76 0.22 2.61 4.89
CA ASP A 76 0.98 3.52 4.03
C ASP A 76 2.45 3.08 3.92
N ALA A 77 3.03 2.55 5.00
CA ALA A 77 4.39 2.00 5.01
C ALA A 77 4.54 0.64 4.29
N ALA A 78 3.42 -0.02 3.94
CA ALA A 78 3.39 -1.22 3.11
C ALA A 78 4.27 -2.39 3.58
N TRP A 79 4.42 -2.59 4.90
CA TRP A 79 5.33 -3.58 5.50
C TRP A 79 5.21 -4.99 4.93
N ARG A 80 3.97 -5.49 4.74
CA ARG A 80 3.75 -6.82 4.13
C ARG A 80 4.30 -6.92 2.71
N GLN A 81 4.20 -5.86 1.93
CA GLN A 81 4.75 -5.83 0.57
C GLN A 81 6.28 -5.77 0.61
N LEU A 82 6.84 -4.98 1.53
CA LEU A 82 8.29 -4.91 1.72
C LEU A 82 8.87 -6.28 2.06
N ILE A 83 8.33 -6.96 3.09
CA ILE A 83 8.76 -8.30 3.49
C ILE A 83 8.71 -9.25 2.30
N LYS A 84 7.54 -9.35 1.64
CA LYS A 84 7.37 -10.19 0.45
C LYS A 84 8.40 -9.87 -0.63
N PHE A 85 8.64 -8.58 -0.90
CA PHE A 85 9.56 -8.13 -1.93
C PHE A 85 11.03 -8.30 -1.59
N THR A 86 11.38 -8.37 -0.31
CA THR A 86 12.72 -8.70 0.14
C THR A 86 12.93 -10.20 0.06
N THR A 87 12.00 -11.00 0.59
CA THR A 87 12.06 -12.47 0.55
C THR A 87 12.30 -13.00 -0.86
N TYR A 88 11.44 -12.66 -1.84
CA TYR A 88 11.60 -13.20 -3.20
C TYR A 88 12.89 -12.71 -3.89
N LYS A 89 13.41 -11.53 -3.52
CA LYS A 89 14.63 -11.00 -4.13
C LYS A 89 15.88 -11.61 -3.51
N ALA A 90 15.86 -11.87 -2.21
CA ALA A 90 16.93 -12.58 -1.53
C ALA A 90 17.05 -14.00 -2.11
N GLU A 91 15.93 -14.73 -2.22
CA GLU A 91 15.88 -16.06 -2.84
C GLU A 91 16.35 -16.10 -4.31
N LYS A 92 16.31 -14.97 -5.02
CA LYS A 92 16.75 -14.87 -6.41
C LYS A 92 18.21 -14.41 -6.56
N CYS A 93 18.78 -13.83 -5.50
CA CYS A 93 20.14 -13.28 -5.53
C CYS A 93 21.22 -14.28 -5.12
N ASP A 94 20.83 -15.48 -4.70
CA ASP A 94 21.67 -16.69 -4.66
C ASP A 94 21.64 -17.41 -6.01
#